data_AF-A0A2M7ZU45-F1
#
_entry.id   AF-A0A2M7ZU45-F1
#
_cell.length_a   1.000
_cell.length_b   1.000
_cell.length_c   1.000
_cell.angle_alpha   90.00
_cell.angle_beta   90.00
_cell.angle_gamma   90.00
#
_symmetry.space_group_name_H-M   'P 1'
#
loop_
_entity.id
_entity.type
_entity.pdbx_description
1 polymer ?
#
loop_
_entity_poly.entity_id
_entity_poly.type
_entity_poly.pdbx_seq_one_letter_code
_entity_poly.pdbx_strand_id
1 'polypeptide(L)'
;MITYLHTFCAYLIIFILLLIVVGCSKEENNPVTPDDSDKYFMVYFTSDSVKVSFTDLPKIDADGVEAIQLNYFIDTSLIHPFIDKDTVAHDARSLYSYQIEGDDGFSASGSKGYANNIWDHLFLGHVITLSRQVIFPDNKIDLPGAYNVKTSRRIYTHRKFDLDFTDSVHIVDLDKITPVQILNPDNVLEAAISLKDVVNAMVTNPGIYNYNILSLDNFGPNADMTWDQFQTGYWLLSSEKTMFTDTTLIGSRYKVKVLEKIIVK
;
A
#
# COMPACT_ATOMS: atom_id res chain seq x y z
N MET A 1 8.87 60.75 43.98
CA MET A 1 9.83 61.85 44.24
C MET A 1 10.77 61.37 45.33
N ILE A 2 12.07 61.25 45.00
CA ILE A 2 13.23 61.12 45.90
C ILE A 2 13.29 59.79 46.69
N THR A 3 13.96 58.72 46.24
CA THR A 3 15.42 58.43 46.09
C THR A 3 16.18 58.27 47.42
N TYR A 4 17.08 57.26 47.42
CA TYR A 4 18.28 57.06 48.27
C TYR A 4 18.06 56.42 49.65
N LEU A 5 18.91 55.52 50.15
CA LEU A 5 20.09 54.79 49.65
C LEU A 5 20.49 53.78 50.75
N HIS A 6 21.31 52.81 50.36
CA HIS A 6 22.29 52.00 51.12
C HIS A 6 22.50 52.36 52.62
N THR A 7 22.88 51.42 53.49
CA THR A 7 24.30 51.01 53.61
C THR A 7 24.44 49.88 54.65
N PHE A 8 25.00 48.74 54.20
CA PHE A 8 25.90 47.81 54.91
C PHE A 8 25.30 47.00 56.08
N CYS A 9 25.74 45.78 56.42
CA CYS A 9 27.05 45.15 56.32
C CYS A 9 26.82 43.64 56.50
N ALA A 10 27.30 42.80 55.59
CA ALA A 10 28.43 41.88 55.82
C ALA A 10 28.06 40.47 56.32
N TYR A 11 28.77 39.49 55.77
CA TYR A 11 28.69 38.04 56.01
C TYR A 11 27.49 37.37 55.32
N LEU A 12 27.64 36.58 54.25
CA LEU A 12 28.43 35.35 54.23
C LEU A 12 28.70 34.93 52.76
N ILE A 13 29.75 35.51 52.16
CA ILE A 13 30.42 34.90 51.00
C ILE A 13 31.36 33.85 51.59
N ILE A 14 30.95 32.58 51.58
CA ILE A 14 31.83 31.45 51.88
C ILE A 14 31.55 30.34 50.85
N PHE A 15 32.52 30.20 49.95
CA PHE A 15 32.93 28.97 49.27
C PHE A 15 31.91 28.23 48.38
N ILE A 16 31.79 28.73 47.15
CA ILE A 16 31.69 27.84 45.98
C ILE A 16 33.13 27.55 45.53
N LEU A 17 33.67 26.39 45.91
CA LEU A 17 34.89 25.85 45.30
C LEU A 17 35.00 24.34 45.57
N LEU A 18 34.99 23.59 44.47
CA LEU A 18 35.51 22.24 44.23
C LEU A 18 35.45 21.19 45.37
N LEU A 19 34.70 20.12 45.12
CA LEU A 19 35.23 18.76 45.20
C LEU A 19 34.62 17.91 44.08
N ILE A 20 35.33 17.90 42.95
CA ILE A 20 35.31 16.79 41.99
C ILE A 20 35.94 15.62 42.72
N VAL A 21 35.15 14.63 43.11
CA VAL A 21 35.66 13.28 43.36
C VAL A 21 35.17 12.41 42.22
N VAL A 22 36.14 12.12 41.34
CA VAL A 22 36.12 11.10 40.32
C VAL A 22 35.84 9.76 40.99
N GLY A 23 34.60 9.30 40.87
CA GLY A 23 34.24 7.89 41.03
C GLY A 23 34.16 7.26 39.65
N CYS A 24 35.29 6.76 39.15
CA CYS A 24 35.31 5.83 38.03
C CYS A 24 34.63 4.52 38.45
N SER A 25 33.31 4.45 38.26
CA SER A 25 32.63 3.19 37.99
C SER A 25 32.53 3.07 36.48
N LYS A 26 33.22 2.09 35.89
CA LYS A 26 32.95 1.68 34.51
C LYS A 26 31.54 1.08 34.49
N GLU A 27 30.53 1.92 34.35
CA GLU A 27 29.28 1.49 33.76
C GLU A 27 29.54 1.42 32.26
N GLU A 28 29.57 0.19 31.75
CA GLU A 28 29.46 -0.04 30.32
C GLU A 28 28.19 0.67 29.86
N ASN A 29 28.37 1.73 29.07
CA ASN A 29 27.31 2.34 28.29
C ASN A 29 26.80 1.29 27.30
N ASN A 30 25.98 0.36 27.76
CA ASN A 30 25.03 -0.27 26.89
C ASN A 30 24.05 0.86 26.52
N PRO A 31 23.97 1.27 25.25
CA PRO A 31 22.87 2.11 24.84
C PRO A 31 21.60 1.39 25.27
N VAL A 32 20.68 2.10 25.92
CA VAL A 32 19.32 1.61 26.11
C VAL A 32 18.79 1.41 24.69
N THR A 33 18.86 0.18 24.20
CA THR A 33 18.16 -0.24 22.99
C THR A 33 16.68 0.01 23.27
N PRO A 34 15.97 0.77 22.40
CA PRO A 34 14.52 0.81 22.46
C PRO A 34 14.03 -0.64 22.53
N ASP A 35 13.13 -0.91 23.46
CA ASP A 35 12.59 -2.23 23.75
C ASP A 35 12.30 -2.99 22.44
N ASP A 36 12.92 -4.17 22.26
CA ASP A 36 12.70 -5.05 21.11
C ASP A 36 11.25 -5.60 21.07
N SER A 37 10.45 -5.30 22.11
CA SER A 37 9.09 -5.79 22.32
C SER A 37 8.04 -5.30 21.32
N ASP A 38 8.31 -4.22 20.58
CA ASP A 38 7.28 -3.51 19.81
C ASP A 38 7.67 -3.29 18.33
N LYS A 39 8.25 -4.30 17.67
CA LYS A 39 8.38 -4.24 16.21
C LYS A 39 7.03 -4.52 15.56
N TYR A 40 6.56 -3.58 14.74
CA TYR A 40 5.31 -3.68 14.02
C TYR A 40 5.45 -3.08 12.63
N PHE A 41 4.50 -3.43 11.76
CA PHE A 41 4.18 -2.62 10.58
C PHE A 41 2.88 -1.86 10.81
N MET A 42 2.83 -0.60 10.35
CA MET A 42 1.57 0.07 10.07
C MET A 42 1.11 -0.36 8.69
N VAL A 43 -0.04 -1.00 8.62
CA VAL A 43 -0.67 -1.35 7.35
C VAL A 43 -1.79 -0.36 7.09
N TYR A 44 -1.67 0.38 5.99
CA TYR A 44 -2.66 1.36 5.55
C TYR A 44 -3.58 0.72 4.51
N PHE A 45 -4.88 0.86 4.72
CA PHE A 45 -5.90 0.36 3.82
C PHE A 45 -7.03 1.38 3.73
N THR A 46 -7.29 1.88 2.52
CA THR A 46 -8.27 2.95 2.28
C THR A 46 -7.97 4.19 3.15
N SER A 47 -8.91 4.64 3.98
CA SER A 47 -8.76 5.76 4.90
C SER A 47 -8.36 5.34 6.33
N ASP A 48 -7.97 4.08 6.56
CA ASP A 48 -7.65 3.53 7.87
C ASP A 48 -6.25 2.91 7.92
N SER A 49 -5.76 2.62 9.13
CA SER A 49 -4.50 1.92 9.34
C SER A 49 -4.55 1.02 10.57
N VAL A 50 -3.91 -0.14 10.48
CA VAL A 50 -3.79 -1.10 11.59
C VAL A 50 -2.32 -1.30 11.96
N LYS A 51 -2.05 -1.38 13.28
CA LYS A 51 -0.74 -1.81 13.81
C LYS A 51 -0.72 -3.34 13.84
N VAL A 52 0.16 -3.95 13.07
CA VAL A 52 0.37 -5.41 13.09
C VAL A 52 1.70 -5.72 13.78
N SER A 53 1.63 -6.29 14.98
CA SER A 53 2.82 -6.62 15.78
C SER A 53 3.53 -7.84 15.22
N PHE A 54 4.86 -7.79 15.19
CA PHE A 54 5.69 -8.92 14.77
C PHE A 54 5.53 -10.09 15.74
N THR A 55 5.29 -9.83 17.02
CA THR A 55 5.11 -10.85 18.08
C THR A 55 3.94 -11.78 17.81
N ASP A 56 2.94 -11.29 17.09
CA ASP A 56 1.66 -11.98 16.90
C ASP A 56 1.66 -12.84 15.64
N LEU A 57 2.72 -12.74 14.82
CA LEU A 57 2.83 -13.41 13.53
C LEU A 57 3.75 -14.62 13.59
N PRO A 58 3.47 -15.68 12.79
CA PRO A 58 4.34 -16.83 12.67
C PRO A 58 5.75 -16.45 12.20
N LYS A 59 6.76 -17.07 12.80
CA LYS A 59 8.18 -16.91 12.44
C LYS A 59 8.65 -18.02 11.52
N ILE A 60 9.57 -17.69 10.64
CA ILE A 60 10.33 -18.63 9.80
C ILE A 60 11.83 -18.41 10.00
N ASP A 61 12.64 -19.42 9.69
CA ASP A 61 14.09 -19.28 9.54
C ASP A 61 14.41 -18.97 8.08
N ALA A 62 15.02 -17.82 7.83
CA ALA A 62 15.52 -17.41 6.53
C ALA A 62 17.04 -17.34 6.61
N ASP A 63 17.71 -18.40 6.19
CA ASP A 63 19.18 -18.54 6.20
C ASP A 63 19.83 -18.31 7.58
N GLY A 64 19.24 -18.89 8.64
CA GLY A 64 19.74 -18.75 10.01
C GLY A 64 19.34 -17.46 10.71
N VAL A 65 18.41 -16.68 10.13
CA VAL A 65 17.88 -15.45 10.70
C VAL A 65 16.36 -15.55 10.83
N GLU A 66 15.83 -15.12 11.98
CA GLU A 66 14.38 -15.07 12.19
C GLU A 66 13.71 -14.04 11.26
N ALA A 67 12.67 -14.48 10.57
CA ALA A 67 11.90 -13.67 9.64
C ALA A 67 10.39 -13.95 9.72
N ILE A 68 9.59 -13.08 9.11
CA ILE A 68 8.14 -13.24 8.93
C ILE A 68 7.82 -13.08 7.44
N GLN A 69 7.02 -13.98 6.85
CA GLN A 69 6.55 -13.79 5.47
C GLN A 69 5.61 -12.59 5.35
N LEU A 70 5.71 -11.82 4.26
CA LEU A 70 5.01 -10.54 4.16
C LEU A 70 3.49 -10.69 4.06
N ASN A 71 2.99 -11.80 3.51
CA ASN A 71 1.55 -12.07 3.42
C ASN A 71 0.87 -12.15 4.80
N TYR A 72 1.59 -12.47 5.88
CA TYR A 72 1.02 -12.51 7.23
C TYR A 72 0.63 -11.14 7.78
N PHE A 73 1.12 -10.05 7.20
CA PHE A 73 0.74 -8.69 7.61
C PHE A 73 -0.62 -8.26 7.06
N ILE A 74 -1.16 -8.96 6.05
CA ILE A 74 -2.41 -8.62 5.37
C ILE A 74 -3.35 -9.82 5.45
N ASP A 75 -4.23 -9.83 6.44
CA ASP A 75 -5.21 -10.90 6.61
C ASP A 75 -6.62 -10.49 6.14
N THR A 76 -7.54 -11.44 6.25
CA THR A 76 -8.94 -11.27 5.87
C THR A 76 -9.76 -10.48 6.88
N SER A 77 -9.19 -10.04 8.00
CA SER A 77 -9.81 -9.07 8.91
C SER A 77 -9.56 -7.63 8.45
N LEU A 78 -8.46 -7.40 7.72
CA LEU A 78 -8.17 -6.12 7.09
C LEU A 78 -8.87 -5.99 5.73
N ILE A 79 -8.74 -7.02 4.88
CA ILE A 79 -9.32 -7.05 3.53
C ILE A 79 -10.25 -8.25 3.45
N HIS A 80 -11.54 -7.99 3.71
CA HIS A 80 -12.55 -9.03 3.73
C HIS A 80 -12.68 -9.72 2.36
N PRO A 81 -12.89 -11.04 2.32
CA PRO A 81 -13.14 -11.74 1.06
C PRO A 81 -14.42 -11.23 0.41
N PHE A 82 -14.45 -11.25 -0.92
CA PHE A 82 -15.67 -11.00 -1.67
C PHE A 82 -16.50 -12.27 -1.73
N ILE A 83 -17.76 -12.21 -1.26
CA ILE A 83 -18.69 -13.34 -1.34
C ILE A 83 -19.61 -13.12 -2.53
N ASP A 84 -19.56 -14.03 -3.51
CA ASP A 84 -20.42 -13.94 -4.68
C ASP A 84 -21.87 -14.39 -4.39
N LYS A 85 -22.73 -14.30 -5.40
CA LYS A 85 -24.15 -14.67 -5.31
C LYS A 85 -24.38 -16.16 -5.02
N ASP A 86 -23.40 -17.01 -5.33
CA ASP A 86 -23.44 -18.45 -5.15
C ASP A 86 -22.72 -18.84 -3.83
N THR A 87 -22.44 -17.84 -2.98
CA THR A 87 -21.79 -17.95 -1.65
C THR A 87 -20.35 -18.41 -1.68
N VAL A 88 -19.69 -18.31 -2.84
CA VAL A 88 -18.25 -18.61 -2.95
C VAL A 88 -17.45 -17.41 -2.49
N ALA A 89 -16.45 -17.66 -1.65
CA ALA A 89 -15.52 -16.65 -1.17
C ALA A 89 -14.34 -16.51 -2.13
N HIS A 90 -14.07 -15.29 -2.57
CA HIS A 90 -12.95 -14.92 -3.43
C HIS A 90 -11.95 -14.04 -2.65
N ASP A 91 -10.66 -14.23 -2.90
CA ASP A 91 -9.60 -13.51 -2.18
C ASP A 91 -9.45 -12.07 -2.69
N ALA A 92 -10.13 -11.12 -2.04
CA ALA A 92 -10.12 -9.73 -2.43
C ALA A 92 -8.75 -9.05 -2.31
N ARG A 93 -7.75 -9.68 -1.67
CA ARG A 93 -6.38 -9.15 -1.59
C ARG A 93 -5.69 -9.08 -2.96
N SER A 94 -6.16 -9.83 -3.97
CA SER A 94 -5.66 -9.71 -5.34
C SER A 94 -6.05 -8.38 -6.01
N LEU A 95 -7.08 -7.69 -5.51
CA LEU A 95 -7.56 -6.41 -6.04
C LEU A 95 -6.64 -5.23 -5.73
N TYR A 96 -5.60 -5.46 -4.92
CA TYR A 96 -4.72 -4.43 -4.41
C TYR A 96 -3.25 -4.70 -4.75
N SER A 97 -2.47 -3.63 -4.80
CA SER A 97 -1.02 -3.65 -4.78
C SER A 97 -0.50 -3.14 -3.44
N TYR A 98 0.74 -3.50 -3.10
CA TYR A 98 1.34 -3.31 -1.80
C TYR A 98 2.66 -2.57 -1.93
N GLN A 99 2.71 -1.37 -1.39
CA GLN A 99 3.92 -0.56 -1.32
C GLN A 99 4.55 -0.69 0.05
N ILE A 100 5.77 -1.21 0.09
CA ILE A 100 6.56 -1.35 1.31
C ILE A 100 7.49 -0.15 1.42
N GLU A 101 7.44 0.54 2.56
CA GLU A 101 8.19 1.76 2.81
C GLU A 101 9.02 1.70 4.10
N GLY A 102 10.26 2.18 4.00
CA GLY A 102 11.21 2.39 5.09
C GLY A 102 10.86 3.55 6.00
N ASP A 103 11.46 3.58 7.20
CA ASP A 103 11.42 4.73 8.10
C ASP A 103 11.93 6.02 7.42
N ASP A 104 12.84 5.90 6.44
CA ASP A 104 13.40 6.98 5.64
C ASP A 104 12.51 7.43 4.46
N GLY A 105 11.33 6.83 4.29
CA GLY A 105 10.43 7.09 3.16
C GLY A 105 10.86 6.39 1.86
N PHE A 106 11.92 5.57 1.89
CA PHE A 106 12.31 4.81 0.70
C PHE A 106 11.27 3.72 0.41
N SER A 107 10.87 3.64 -0.86
CA SER A 107 10.13 2.50 -1.40
C SER A 107 10.58 2.23 -2.83
N ALA A 108 10.51 0.98 -3.28
CA ALA A 108 10.91 0.59 -4.63
C ALA A 108 10.14 1.40 -5.69
N SER A 109 8.83 1.56 -5.49
CA SER A 109 7.97 2.30 -6.41
C SER A 109 8.18 3.81 -6.34
N GLY A 110 8.18 4.40 -5.13
CA GLY A 110 8.33 5.85 -4.97
C GLY A 110 9.71 6.36 -5.36
N SER A 111 10.77 5.62 -5.05
CA SER A 111 12.15 6.10 -5.24
C SER A 111 12.79 5.67 -6.55
N LYS A 112 12.35 4.55 -7.15
CA LYS A 112 12.94 4.00 -8.38
C LYS A 112 11.95 3.81 -9.53
N GLY A 113 10.67 4.11 -9.31
CA GLY A 113 9.63 3.98 -10.34
C GLY A 113 9.23 2.54 -10.66
N TYR A 114 9.59 1.57 -9.81
CA TYR A 114 9.13 0.19 -9.97
C TYR A 114 7.62 0.08 -9.67
N ALA A 115 6.98 -1.00 -10.14
CA ALA A 115 5.61 -1.30 -9.75
C ALA A 115 5.53 -1.60 -8.24
N ASN A 116 4.35 -1.46 -7.65
CA ASN A 116 4.09 -1.99 -6.30
C ASN A 116 4.01 -3.52 -6.34
N ASN A 117 4.21 -4.19 -5.19
CA ASN A 117 4.10 -5.64 -5.11
C ASN A 117 2.64 -6.09 -5.28
N ILE A 118 2.39 -7.23 -5.93
CA ILE A 118 1.05 -7.86 -5.94
C ILE A 118 0.94 -8.86 -4.80
N TRP A 119 -0.28 -9.36 -4.56
CA TRP A 119 -0.56 -10.34 -3.51
C TRP A 119 0.39 -11.54 -3.54
N ASP A 120 0.58 -12.14 -4.72
CA ASP A 120 1.46 -13.30 -4.91
C ASP A 120 2.92 -13.00 -4.55
N HIS A 121 3.39 -11.77 -4.75
CA HIS A 121 4.75 -11.38 -4.36
C HIS A 121 4.94 -11.44 -2.84
N LEU A 122 3.90 -11.14 -2.04
CA LEU A 122 4.01 -11.12 -0.59
C LEU A 122 4.25 -12.51 0.03
N PHE A 123 3.92 -13.59 -0.69
CA PHE A 123 4.28 -14.96 -0.28
C PHE A 123 5.76 -15.28 -0.52
N LEU A 124 6.40 -14.56 -1.45
CA LEU A 124 7.80 -14.77 -1.81
C LEU A 124 8.75 -13.97 -0.91
N GLY A 125 8.32 -12.77 -0.48
CA GLY A 125 9.12 -11.90 0.37
C GLY A 125 8.96 -12.17 1.86
N HIS A 126 9.96 -11.75 2.62
CA HIS A 126 9.94 -11.80 4.08
C HIS A 126 10.57 -10.54 4.68
N VAL A 127 10.27 -10.28 5.96
CA VAL A 127 10.95 -9.27 6.76
C VAL A 127 11.82 -9.96 7.82
N ILE A 128 13.11 -9.60 7.88
CA ILE A 128 13.98 -9.98 8.99
C ILE A 128 13.51 -9.25 10.24
N THR A 129 13.16 -9.99 11.29
CA THR A 129 12.51 -9.41 12.48
C THR A 129 13.43 -8.45 13.22
N LEU A 130 14.73 -8.76 13.32
CA LEU A 130 15.69 -7.93 14.02
C LEU A 130 15.89 -6.55 13.37
N SER A 131 16.10 -6.50 12.06
CA SER A 131 16.46 -5.29 11.32
C SER A 131 15.29 -4.58 10.63
N ARG A 132 14.12 -5.23 10.57
CA ARG A 132 12.98 -4.84 9.71
C ARG A 132 13.36 -4.71 8.23
N GLN A 133 14.41 -5.41 7.80
CA GLN A 133 14.78 -5.44 6.40
C GLN A 133 13.83 -6.36 5.66
N VAL A 134 13.16 -5.82 4.65
CA VAL A 134 12.36 -6.61 3.71
C VAL A 134 13.27 -7.12 2.60
N ILE A 135 13.14 -8.42 2.31
CA ILE A 135 13.93 -9.13 1.32
C ILE A 135 12.98 -9.89 0.41
N PHE A 136 13.21 -9.78 -0.90
CA PHE A 136 12.59 -10.64 -1.89
C PHE A 136 13.64 -11.50 -2.59
N PRO A 137 13.31 -12.74 -2.96
CA PRO A 137 14.19 -13.58 -3.74
C PRO A 137 14.40 -13.02 -5.15
N ASP A 138 15.63 -12.64 -5.46
CA ASP A 138 16.04 -12.03 -6.73
C ASP A 138 15.67 -12.86 -7.98
N ASN A 139 15.59 -14.18 -7.85
CA ASN A 139 15.29 -15.13 -8.93
C ASN A 139 13.80 -15.43 -9.10
N LYS A 140 12.92 -14.80 -8.32
CA LYS A 140 11.47 -15.06 -8.32
C LYS A 140 10.63 -13.83 -8.56
N ILE A 141 11.22 -12.65 -8.41
CA ILE A 141 10.61 -11.39 -8.82
C ILE A 141 11.54 -10.82 -9.87
N ASP A 142 11.00 -10.50 -11.04
CA ASP A 142 11.71 -10.15 -12.29
C ASP A 142 12.68 -8.93 -12.19
N LEU A 143 12.93 -8.42 -10.99
CA LEU A 143 13.80 -7.30 -10.70
C LEU A 143 14.64 -7.56 -9.43
N PRO A 144 15.84 -8.17 -9.55
CA PRO A 144 16.77 -8.42 -8.44
C PRO A 144 17.04 -7.19 -7.58
N GLY A 145 16.90 -7.31 -6.26
CA GLY A 145 17.19 -6.28 -5.27
C GLY A 145 16.31 -5.03 -5.31
N ALA A 146 15.36 -4.93 -6.24
CA ALA A 146 14.52 -3.75 -6.43
C ALA A 146 13.63 -3.47 -5.21
N TYR A 147 13.15 -4.53 -4.56
CA TYR A 147 12.18 -4.48 -3.47
C TYR A 147 12.80 -4.66 -2.09
N ASN A 148 14.13 -4.62 -1.98
CA ASN A 148 14.80 -4.75 -0.69
C ASN A 148 14.77 -3.40 0.05
N VAL A 149 13.89 -3.30 1.04
CA VAL A 149 13.65 -2.08 1.81
C VAL A 149 14.22 -2.23 3.21
N LYS A 150 15.17 -1.34 3.57
CA LYS A 150 15.79 -1.33 4.90
C LYS A 150 14.86 -0.66 5.90
N THR A 151 14.90 -1.13 7.16
CA THR A 151 14.15 -0.50 8.26
C THR A 151 12.68 -0.23 7.88
N SER A 152 12.03 -1.22 7.27
CA SER A 152 10.65 -1.11 6.82
C SER A 152 9.72 -0.86 7.99
N ARG A 153 8.65 -0.09 7.76
CA ARG A 153 7.67 0.22 8.80
C ARG A 153 6.24 0.32 8.31
N ARG A 154 6.05 0.62 7.02
CA ARG A 154 4.73 0.87 6.47
C ARG A 154 4.48 -0.05 5.29
N ILE A 155 3.27 -0.57 5.23
CA ILE A 155 2.71 -1.19 4.02
C ILE A 155 1.50 -0.36 3.63
N TYR A 156 1.54 0.26 2.45
CA TYR A 156 0.37 0.91 1.87
C TYR A 156 -0.32 -0.04 0.90
N THR A 157 -1.63 -0.15 1.03
CA THR A 157 -2.46 -0.98 0.18
C THR A 157 -3.22 -0.10 -0.81
N HIS A 158 -2.94 -0.26 -2.09
CA HIS A 158 -3.47 0.58 -3.16
C HIS A 158 -4.41 -0.22 -4.04
N ARG A 159 -5.60 0.31 -4.34
CA ARG A 159 -6.51 -0.35 -5.29
C ARG A 159 -5.88 -0.34 -6.67
N LYS A 160 -5.86 -1.49 -7.36
CA LYS A 160 -5.30 -1.63 -8.72
C LYS A 160 -6.28 -2.23 -9.72
N PHE A 161 -6.07 -2.01 -11.01
CA PHE A 161 -6.58 -2.89 -12.06
C PHE A 161 -5.43 -3.56 -12.80
N ASP A 162 -5.66 -4.80 -13.21
CA ASP A 162 -4.75 -5.53 -14.09
C ASP A 162 -5.17 -5.30 -15.55
N LEU A 163 -4.25 -4.78 -16.36
CA LEU A 163 -4.38 -4.72 -17.80
C LEU A 163 -3.76 -6.00 -18.34
N ASP A 164 -4.63 -6.92 -18.75
CA ASP A 164 -4.29 -8.28 -19.16
C ASP A 164 -4.19 -8.33 -20.69
N PHE A 165 -2.96 -8.39 -21.20
CA PHE A 165 -2.63 -8.55 -22.61
C PHE A 165 -2.38 -10.04 -22.91
N THR A 166 -2.24 -10.37 -24.19
CA THR A 166 -2.04 -11.77 -24.60
C THR A 166 -0.76 -12.41 -24.02
N ASP A 167 0.28 -11.62 -23.78
CA ASP A 167 1.61 -12.08 -23.36
C ASP A 167 2.10 -11.50 -22.03
N SER A 168 1.35 -10.58 -21.44
CA SER A 168 1.81 -9.77 -20.31
C SER A 168 0.64 -9.21 -19.50
N VAL A 169 0.90 -8.95 -18.22
CA VAL A 169 -0.04 -8.28 -17.33
C VAL A 169 0.64 -7.04 -16.77
N HIS A 170 -0.03 -5.90 -16.90
CA HIS A 170 0.43 -4.62 -16.34
C HIS A 170 -0.50 -4.15 -15.23
N ILE A 171 0.08 -3.64 -14.16
CA ILE A 171 -0.67 -3.16 -12.99
C ILE A 171 -0.82 -1.65 -13.09
N VAL A 172 -2.04 -1.16 -12.90
CA VAL A 172 -2.35 0.26 -12.80
C VAL A 172 -2.97 0.55 -11.44
N ASP A 173 -2.24 1.26 -10.59
CA ASP A 173 -2.76 1.73 -9.29
C ASP A 173 -3.70 2.93 -9.52
N LEU A 174 -4.90 2.87 -8.93
CA LEU A 174 -5.96 3.85 -9.20
C LEU A 174 -5.75 5.20 -8.50
N ASP A 175 -4.96 5.23 -7.43
CA ASP A 175 -4.58 6.46 -6.73
C ASP A 175 -3.70 7.39 -7.59
N LYS A 176 -3.08 6.85 -8.63
CA LYS A 176 -2.31 7.60 -9.64
C LYS A 176 -3.18 8.22 -10.74
N ILE A 177 -4.48 7.92 -10.77
CA ILE A 177 -5.41 8.45 -11.76
C ILE A 177 -6.32 9.48 -11.12
N THR A 178 -6.36 10.68 -11.69
CA THR A 178 -7.23 11.77 -11.21
C THR A 178 -8.71 11.39 -11.39
N PRO A 179 -9.51 11.36 -10.31
CA PRO A 179 -10.94 11.10 -10.43
C PRO A 179 -11.68 12.25 -11.13
N VAL A 180 -12.76 11.91 -11.83
CA VAL A 180 -13.73 12.84 -12.41
C VAL A 180 -15.07 12.74 -11.71
N GLN A 181 -15.90 13.77 -11.81
CA GLN A 181 -17.27 13.75 -11.31
C GLN A 181 -18.23 13.37 -12.45
N ILE A 182 -19.06 12.35 -12.24
CA ILE A 182 -20.06 11.91 -13.22
C ILE A 182 -21.41 11.63 -12.56
N LEU A 183 -22.49 11.67 -13.34
CA LEU A 183 -23.78 11.17 -12.89
C LEU A 183 -23.79 9.65 -12.98
N ASN A 184 -24.00 8.98 -11.85
CA ASN A 184 -24.20 7.54 -11.80
C ASN A 184 -25.59 7.15 -12.35
N PRO A 185 -25.92 5.85 -12.50
CA PRO A 185 -27.22 5.42 -13.04
C PRO A 185 -28.45 5.90 -12.27
N ASP A 186 -28.27 6.32 -11.01
CA ASP A 186 -29.33 6.86 -10.15
C ASP A 186 -29.41 8.39 -10.23
N ASN A 187 -28.71 9.01 -11.20
CA ASN A 187 -28.58 10.46 -11.41
C ASN A 187 -27.97 11.20 -10.20
N VAL A 188 -27.11 10.52 -9.44
CA VAL A 188 -26.35 11.11 -8.34
C VAL A 188 -24.93 11.39 -8.81
N LEU A 189 -24.40 12.58 -8.51
CA LEU A 189 -23.00 12.93 -8.78
C LEU A 189 -22.08 12.10 -7.88
N GLU A 190 -21.11 11.42 -8.51
CA GLU A 190 -20.15 10.55 -7.84
C GLU A 190 -18.75 10.71 -8.45
N ALA A 191 -17.71 10.62 -7.62
CA ALA A 191 -16.34 10.53 -8.09
C ALA A 191 -16.10 9.18 -8.77
N ALA A 192 -15.40 9.19 -9.91
CA ALA A 192 -15.14 7.99 -10.70
C ALA A 192 -13.77 8.05 -11.37
N ILE A 193 -13.19 6.87 -11.60
CA ILE A 193 -12.00 6.70 -12.43
C ILE A 193 -12.44 6.36 -13.85
N SER A 194 -11.98 7.13 -14.82
CA SER A 194 -12.18 6.87 -16.24
C SER A 194 -11.43 5.60 -16.65
N LEU A 195 -12.13 4.60 -17.22
CA LEU A 195 -11.46 3.38 -17.71
C LEU A 195 -10.56 3.69 -18.91
N LYS A 196 -10.87 4.75 -19.67
CA LYS A 196 -9.99 5.28 -20.70
C LYS A 196 -8.63 5.71 -20.13
N ASP A 197 -8.63 6.39 -18.99
CA ASP A 197 -7.39 6.89 -18.39
C ASP A 197 -6.56 5.75 -17.79
N VAL A 198 -7.22 4.71 -17.28
CA VAL A 198 -6.57 3.45 -16.87
C VAL A 198 -5.83 2.83 -18.05
N VAL A 199 -6.48 2.66 -19.20
CA VAL A 199 -5.85 2.07 -20.40
C VAL A 199 -4.73 2.96 -20.94
N ASN A 200 -4.96 4.28 -21.03
CA ASN A 200 -3.98 5.23 -21.53
C ASN A 200 -2.73 5.37 -20.65
N ALA A 201 -2.75 4.89 -19.40
CA ALA A 201 -1.57 4.83 -18.55
C ALA A 201 -0.47 3.92 -19.14
N MET A 202 -0.84 2.92 -19.96
CA MET A 202 0.08 1.94 -20.55
C MET A 202 -0.03 1.84 -22.08
N VAL A 203 -1.17 2.19 -22.67
CA VAL A 203 -1.45 2.00 -24.11
C VAL A 203 -1.49 3.33 -24.85
N THR A 204 -0.59 3.51 -25.83
CA THR A 204 -0.48 4.75 -26.61
C THR A 204 -1.44 4.83 -27.80
N ASN A 205 -1.85 3.69 -28.37
CA ASN A 205 -2.81 3.62 -29.48
C ASN A 205 -3.95 2.63 -29.14
N PRO A 206 -4.87 3.00 -28.24
CA PRO A 206 -5.89 2.08 -27.74
C PRO A 206 -6.94 1.67 -28.77
N GLY A 207 -7.08 2.41 -29.88
CA GLY A 207 -8.09 2.16 -30.91
C GLY A 207 -7.92 0.86 -31.72
N ILE A 208 -6.75 0.21 -31.64
CA ILE A 208 -6.47 -1.04 -32.38
C ILE A 208 -6.90 -2.30 -31.63
N TYR A 209 -7.25 -2.17 -30.35
CA TYR A 209 -7.58 -3.28 -29.49
C TYR A 209 -9.09 -3.38 -29.25
N ASN A 210 -9.53 -4.56 -28.87
CA ASN A 210 -10.84 -4.77 -28.24
C ASN A 210 -10.66 -5.03 -26.75
N TYR A 211 -11.70 -4.71 -25.99
CA TYR A 211 -11.62 -4.64 -24.53
C TYR A 211 -12.70 -5.50 -23.88
N ASN A 212 -12.34 -6.14 -22.78
CA ASN A 212 -13.32 -6.77 -21.90
C ASN A 212 -12.99 -6.43 -20.44
N ILE A 213 -13.95 -6.58 -19.54
CA ILE A 213 -13.76 -6.35 -18.12
C ILE A 213 -14.21 -7.58 -17.34
N LEU A 214 -13.42 -7.99 -16.36
CA LEU A 214 -13.75 -9.12 -15.49
C LEU A 214 -13.61 -8.69 -14.03
N SER A 215 -14.64 -8.99 -13.23
CA SER A 215 -14.52 -8.99 -11.78
C SER A 215 -13.67 -10.13 -11.27
N LEU A 216 -13.34 -10.05 -9.99
CA LEU A 216 -12.64 -11.09 -9.23
C LEU A 216 -13.27 -12.50 -9.36
N ASP A 217 -14.59 -12.59 -9.47
CA ASP A 217 -15.33 -13.86 -9.68
C ASP A 217 -15.48 -14.23 -11.17
N ASN A 218 -14.70 -13.61 -12.06
CA ASN A 218 -14.75 -13.77 -13.52
C ASN A 218 -16.09 -13.37 -14.17
N PHE A 219 -16.91 -12.57 -13.49
CA PHE A 219 -18.12 -12.01 -14.07
C PHE A 219 -17.81 -10.80 -14.96
N GLY A 220 -18.43 -10.76 -16.15
CA GLY A 220 -18.24 -9.67 -17.10
C GLY A 220 -19.06 -9.82 -18.38
N PRO A 221 -18.88 -8.89 -19.34
CA PRO A 221 -19.47 -8.95 -20.68
C PRO A 221 -19.09 -10.23 -21.44
N ASN A 222 -20.06 -10.78 -22.18
CA ASN A 222 -19.81 -11.96 -23.03
C ASN A 222 -19.18 -11.62 -24.39
N ALA A 223 -19.13 -10.34 -24.74
CA ALA A 223 -18.60 -9.84 -25.99
C ALA A 223 -17.62 -8.71 -25.69
N ASP A 224 -16.56 -8.66 -26.49
CA ASP A 224 -15.57 -7.61 -26.38
C ASP A 224 -16.14 -6.28 -26.91
N MET A 225 -15.75 -5.19 -26.26
CA MET A 225 -16.10 -3.82 -26.59
C MET A 225 -15.04 -3.24 -27.54
N THR A 226 -15.47 -2.45 -28.52
CA THR A 226 -14.54 -1.61 -29.27
C THR A 226 -13.98 -0.51 -28.35
N TRP A 227 -12.91 0.16 -28.76
CA TRP A 227 -12.41 1.32 -28.02
C TRP A 227 -13.47 2.41 -27.82
N ASP A 228 -14.27 2.71 -28.85
CA ASP A 228 -15.33 3.73 -28.77
C ASP A 228 -16.38 3.42 -27.71
N GLN A 229 -16.71 2.14 -27.55
CA GLN A 229 -17.60 1.67 -26.50
C GLN A 229 -16.90 1.70 -25.13
N PHE A 230 -15.70 1.13 -25.03
CA PHE A 230 -14.97 0.98 -23.78
C PHE A 230 -14.61 2.33 -23.14
N GLN A 231 -14.21 3.32 -23.93
CA GLN A 231 -13.79 4.63 -23.43
C GLN A 231 -14.92 5.46 -22.81
N THR A 232 -16.18 4.99 -22.91
CA THR A 232 -17.33 5.54 -22.19
C THR A 232 -17.48 4.98 -20.77
N GLY A 233 -16.59 4.06 -20.38
CA GLY A 233 -16.59 3.34 -19.13
C GLY A 233 -15.95 4.09 -17.98
N TYR A 234 -16.54 3.94 -16.80
CA TYR A 234 -16.08 4.51 -15.55
C TYR A 234 -16.15 3.48 -14.43
N TRP A 235 -15.19 3.51 -13.51
CA TRP A 235 -15.25 2.86 -12.22
C TRP A 235 -15.71 3.86 -11.15
N LEU A 236 -16.89 3.63 -10.59
CA LEU A 236 -17.50 4.48 -9.57
C LEU A 236 -16.84 4.22 -8.20
N LEU A 237 -16.31 5.27 -7.55
CA LEU A 237 -15.50 5.11 -6.34
C LEU A 237 -16.30 4.84 -5.07
N SER A 238 -17.54 5.35 -4.97
CA SER A 238 -18.42 5.10 -3.82
C SER A 238 -19.27 3.85 -4.02
N SER A 239 -19.73 3.61 -5.24
CA SER A 239 -20.58 2.47 -5.59
C SER A 239 -19.77 1.19 -5.85
N GLU A 240 -18.46 1.31 -6.05
CA GLU A 240 -17.52 0.23 -6.37
C GLU A 240 -18.03 -0.69 -7.49
N LYS A 241 -18.46 -0.05 -8.58
CA LYS A 241 -18.99 -0.76 -9.76
C LYS A 241 -18.65 -0.01 -11.04
N THR A 242 -18.55 -0.74 -12.14
CA THR A 242 -18.44 -0.12 -13.46
C THR A 242 -19.77 0.46 -13.92
N MET A 243 -19.69 1.49 -14.75
CA MET A 243 -20.78 1.96 -15.58
C MET A 243 -20.25 2.41 -16.93
N PHE A 244 -21.12 2.42 -17.93
CA PHE A 244 -20.81 2.91 -19.26
C PHE A 244 -21.88 3.92 -19.69
N THR A 245 -21.45 5.02 -20.29
CA THR A 245 -22.40 6.02 -20.82
C THR A 245 -22.86 5.70 -22.24
N ASP A 246 -22.19 4.77 -22.94
CA ASP A 246 -22.69 4.23 -24.20
C ASP A 246 -23.98 3.42 -23.96
N THR A 247 -25.08 3.89 -24.56
CA THR A 247 -26.41 3.28 -24.43
C THR A 247 -26.55 1.90 -25.07
N THR A 248 -25.57 1.45 -25.86
CA THR A 248 -25.54 0.09 -26.44
C THR A 248 -25.02 -0.95 -25.45
N LEU A 249 -24.26 -0.53 -24.43
CA LEU A 249 -23.70 -1.40 -23.39
C LEU A 249 -24.71 -1.62 -22.26
N ILE A 250 -25.77 -2.36 -22.56
CA ILE A 250 -26.88 -2.62 -21.66
C ILE A 250 -26.77 -3.93 -20.88
N GLY A 251 -27.35 -3.95 -19.67
CA GLY A 251 -27.47 -5.15 -18.85
C GLY A 251 -26.51 -5.19 -17.66
N SER A 252 -26.69 -6.18 -16.80
CA SER A 252 -25.93 -6.33 -15.56
C SER A 252 -24.46 -6.71 -15.78
N ARG A 253 -24.13 -7.34 -16.92
CA ARG A 253 -22.77 -7.77 -17.25
C ARG A 253 -21.78 -6.62 -17.47
N TYR A 254 -22.27 -5.40 -17.72
CA TYR A 254 -21.44 -4.19 -17.80
C TYR A 254 -21.38 -3.41 -16.48
N LYS A 255 -22.10 -3.87 -15.44
CA LYS A 255 -22.15 -3.28 -14.10
C LYS A 255 -21.35 -4.14 -13.12
N VAL A 256 -20.08 -4.33 -13.44
CA VAL A 256 -19.15 -5.22 -12.76
C VAL A 256 -18.75 -4.60 -11.43
N LYS A 257 -18.98 -5.31 -10.32
CA LYS A 257 -18.42 -4.99 -8.99
C LYS A 257 -17.06 -5.66 -8.85
N VAL A 258 -16.23 -5.21 -7.90
CA VAL A 258 -14.90 -5.82 -7.64
C VAL A 258 -14.10 -6.07 -8.93
N LEU A 259 -14.07 -5.08 -9.83
CA LEU A 259 -13.37 -5.15 -11.12
C LEU A 259 -11.90 -5.52 -10.89
N GLU A 260 -11.44 -6.65 -11.41
CA GLU A 260 -10.05 -7.08 -11.25
C GLU A 260 -9.25 -6.72 -12.51
N LYS A 261 -9.79 -7.09 -13.67
CA LYS A 261 -9.05 -7.08 -14.94
C LYS A 261 -9.75 -6.29 -16.03
N ILE A 262 -8.95 -5.61 -16.84
CA ILE A 262 -9.28 -5.11 -18.16
C ILE A 262 -8.49 -5.97 -19.14
N ILE A 263 -9.19 -6.78 -19.93
CA ILE A 263 -8.56 -7.59 -20.98
C ILE A 263 -8.37 -6.71 -22.22
N VAL A 264 -7.16 -6.71 -22.77
CA VAL A 264 -6.77 -5.95 -23.97
C VAL A 264 -6.35 -6.94 -25.06
N LYS A 265 -7.10 -6.98 -26.17
CA LYS A 265 -6.96 -8.00 -27.24
C LYS A 265 -6.71 -7.37 -28.61
#